data_AF-A0A7L3BGT7-F1
#
_entry.id   AF-A0A7L3BGT7-F1
#
_cell.length_a   1.000
_cell.length_b   1.000
_cell.length_c   1.000
_cell.angle_alpha   90.00
_cell.angle_beta   90.00
_cell.angle_gamma   90.00
#
_symmetry.space_group_name_H-M   'P 1'
#
loop_
_entity.id
_entity.type
_entity.pdbx_description
1 polymer ?
#
loop_
_entity_poly.entity_id
_entity_poly.type
_entity_poly.pdbx_seq_one_letter_code
_entity_poly.pdbx_strand_id
1 'polypeptide(L)'
;GGWGRAGGGSGVRPWGRAGGCSGVRVWGRAGGCSGVTAWGRAGGCSGVRVWGRAGGCSGVTAWGRAGGCSGVRVWGRAGGCSGVTAWGRAGGCSGVRVWGRAGGCSGVTAWGRAGGCSGVRVWGRAGGCSGVTAWGRAGGCSGVT
;
A
#
# COMPACT_ATOMS: atom_id res chain seq x y z
N GLY A 1 -19.85 11.69 -24.15
CA GLY A 1 -19.42 10.78 -23.07
C GLY A 1 -18.86 9.52 -23.70
N GLY A 2 -17.57 9.24 -23.51
CA GLY A 2 -16.93 8.07 -24.12
C GLY A 2 -17.11 6.83 -23.24
N TRP A 3 -18.05 5.97 -23.61
CA TRP A 3 -18.16 4.61 -23.08
C TRP A 3 -17.22 3.74 -23.93
N GLY A 4 -16.05 3.37 -23.40
CA GLY A 4 -15.09 2.58 -24.17
C GLY A 4 -13.69 2.53 -23.58
N ARG A 5 -12.99 1.43 -23.90
CA ARG A 5 -11.55 1.22 -23.62
C ARG A 5 -10.75 2.37 -24.23
N ALA A 6 -9.91 3.02 -23.43
CA ALA A 6 -8.90 3.94 -23.93
C ALA A 6 -7.53 3.26 -23.95
N GLY A 7 -6.89 3.21 -25.11
CA GLY A 7 -5.50 2.78 -25.26
C GLY A 7 -4.69 3.92 -25.87
N GLY A 8 -3.65 4.39 -25.18
CA GLY A 8 -2.77 5.47 -25.66
C GLY A 8 -3.42 6.86 -25.68
N GLY A 9 -2.85 7.79 -24.92
CA GLY A 9 -3.29 9.20 -24.91
C GLY A 9 -3.16 9.87 -23.54
N SER A 10 -3.11 11.21 -23.55
CA SER A 10 -3.12 12.05 -22.35
C SER A 10 -4.52 12.61 -22.05
N GLY A 11 -4.90 12.72 -20.77
CA GLY A 11 -6.18 13.35 -20.38
C GLY A 11 -7.43 12.50 -20.55
N VAL A 12 -7.30 11.17 -20.66
CA VAL A 12 -8.43 10.28 -20.93
C VAL A 12 -9.32 10.07 -19.68
N ARG A 13 -10.65 10.11 -19.88
CA ARG A 13 -11.69 9.93 -18.86
C ARG A 13 -12.61 8.72 -19.09
N PRO A 14 -12.09 7.49 -19.24
CA PRO A 14 -12.92 6.35 -19.60
C PRO A 14 -13.74 5.84 -18.41
N TRP A 15 -14.96 5.41 -18.73
CA TRP A 15 -15.78 4.51 -17.91
C TRP A 15 -15.52 3.09 -18.43
N GLY A 16 -14.61 2.36 -17.79
CA GLY A 16 -14.20 1.02 -18.23
C GLY A 16 -12.72 0.70 -17.99
N ARG A 17 -11.93 0.62 -19.07
CA ARG A 17 -10.50 0.24 -19.01
C ARG A 17 -9.62 1.28 -19.70
N ALA A 18 -8.48 1.59 -19.10
CA ALA A 18 -7.43 2.40 -19.71
C ALA A 18 -6.08 1.66 -19.66
N GLY A 19 -5.25 1.79 -20.71
CA GLY A 19 -3.88 1.29 -20.67
C GLY A 19 -2.89 2.05 -21.55
N GLY A 20 -1.64 2.14 -21.10
CA GLY A 20 -0.58 2.85 -21.84
C GLY A 20 -0.78 4.36 -21.92
N CYS A 21 -1.37 4.97 -20.89
CA CYS A 21 -1.75 6.39 -20.89
C CYS A 21 -0.98 7.20 -19.85
N SER A 22 -0.89 8.53 -20.04
CA SER A 22 -0.34 9.47 -19.06
C SER A 22 -1.40 10.48 -18.61
N GLY A 23 -1.44 10.82 -17.31
CA GLY A 23 -2.35 11.86 -16.81
C GLY A 23 -3.84 11.52 -16.97
N VAL A 24 -4.25 10.32 -16.57
CA VAL A 24 -5.61 9.80 -16.81
C VAL A 24 -6.47 9.74 -15.57
N ARG A 25 -7.78 9.95 -15.74
CA ARG A 25 -8.81 9.75 -14.70
C ARG A 25 -9.75 8.62 -15.12
N VAL A 26 -9.77 7.51 -14.40
CA VAL A 26 -10.48 6.29 -14.82
C VAL A 26 -11.54 5.89 -13.80
N TRP A 27 -12.76 5.66 -14.24
CA TRP A 27 -13.75 4.90 -13.47
C TRP A 27 -13.74 3.46 -13.99
N GLY A 28 -13.15 2.55 -13.22
CA GLY A 28 -12.93 1.17 -13.63
C GLY A 28 -11.49 0.70 -13.42
N ARG A 29 -10.80 0.30 -14.50
CA ARG A 29 -9.47 -0.35 -14.44
C ARG A 29 -8.42 0.41 -15.25
N ALA A 30 -7.30 0.78 -14.62
CA ALA A 30 -6.12 1.30 -15.30
C ALA A 30 -4.98 0.27 -15.30
N GLY A 31 -4.22 0.17 -16.39
CA GLY A 31 -3.08 -0.75 -16.50
C GLY A 31 -1.90 -0.17 -17.28
N GLY A 32 -0.68 -0.19 -16.74
CA GLY A 32 0.50 0.28 -17.49
C GLY A 32 0.48 1.78 -17.81
N CYS A 33 -0.03 2.60 -16.90
CA CYS A 33 -0.18 4.05 -17.10
C CYS A 33 0.68 4.85 -16.11
N SER A 34 0.98 6.10 -16.43
CA SER A 34 1.64 7.06 -15.54
C SER A 34 0.70 8.21 -15.13
N GLY A 35 0.79 8.72 -13.91
CA GLY A 35 -0.04 9.84 -13.45
C GLY A 35 -1.53 9.50 -13.46
N VAL A 36 -1.92 8.42 -12.78
CA VAL A 36 -3.27 7.86 -12.83
C VAL A 36 -4.08 8.29 -11.62
N THR A 37 -5.32 8.70 -11.85
CA THR A 37 -6.36 8.76 -10.81
C THR A 37 -7.43 7.73 -11.15
N ALA A 38 -7.66 6.72 -10.32
CA ALA A 38 -8.61 5.65 -10.60
C ALA A 38 -9.60 5.39 -9.47
N TRP A 39 -10.89 5.32 -9.83
CA TRP A 39 -11.96 4.80 -8.99
C TRP A 39 -12.24 3.37 -9.43
N GLY A 40 -11.70 2.40 -8.71
CA GLY A 40 -11.76 0.99 -9.06
C GLY A 40 -10.42 0.28 -8.84
N ARG A 41 -9.71 -0.08 -9.92
CA ARG A 41 -8.41 -0.77 -9.82
C ARG A 41 -7.33 -0.15 -10.71
N ALA A 42 -6.09 -0.18 -10.25
CA ALA A 42 -4.92 0.14 -11.04
C ALA A 42 -3.87 -0.98 -10.94
N GLY A 43 -3.21 -1.30 -12.04
CA GLY A 43 -2.17 -2.34 -12.09
C GLY A 43 -0.96 -1.94 -12.94
N GLY A 44 0.27 -2.15 -12.47
CA GLY A 44 1.46 -1.86 -13.29
C GLY A 44 1.63 -0.38 -13.63
N CYS A 45 1.13 0.53 -12.79
CA CYS A 45 1.14 1.97 -13.06
C CYS A 45 2.15 2.71 -12.17
N SER A 46 2.57 3.91 -12.59
CA SER A 46 3.43 4.81 -11.80
C SER A 46 2.71 6.11 -11.45
N GLY A 47 2.94 6.64 -10.25
CA GLY A 47 2.30 7.89 -9.80
C GLY A 47 0.78 7.76 -9.75
N VAL A 48 0.28 6.93 -8.85
CA VAL A 48 -1.11 6.44 -8.87
C VAL A 48 -1.87 6.93 -7.65
N ARG A 49 -3.04 7.51 -7.87
CA ARG A 49 -4.05 7.78 -6.84
C ARG A 49 -5.26 6.88 -7.08
N VAL A 50 -5.61 6.01 -6.13
CA VAL A 50 -6.67 5.00 -6.28
C VAL A 50 -7.68 5.05 -5.14
N TRP A 51 -8.96 5.06 -5.48
CA TRP A 51 -10.04 4.65 -4.57
C TRP A 51 -10.45 3.23 -4.98
N GLY A 52 -10.00 2.23 -4.21
CA GLY A 52 -10.19 0.82 -4.53
C GLY A 52 -8.91 -0.01 -4.37
N ARG A 53 -8.40 -0.63 -5.44
CA ARG A 53 -7.25 -1.56 -5.37
C ARG A 53 -6.10 -1.19 -6.31
N ALA A 54 -4.89 -1.07 -5.78
CA ALA A 54 -3.66 -0.94 -6.55
C ALA A 54 -2.84 -2.23 -6.48
N GLY A 55 -2.22 -2.65 -7.59
CA GLY A 55 -1.39 -3.85 -7.66
C GLY A 55 -0.16 -3.67 -8.55
N GLY A 56 1.06 -3.98 -8.08
CA GLY A 56 2.25 -3.89 -8.94
C GLY A 56 2.57 -2.47 -9.39
N CYS A 57 2.24 -1.46 -8.60
CA CYS A 57 2.41 -0.04 -8.96
C CYS A 57 3.54 0.62 -8.16
N SER A 58 4.07 1.73 -8.66
CA SER A 58 5.05 2.58 -7.95
C SER A 58 4.47 3.96 -7.63
N GLY A 59 4.82 4.53 -6.48
CA GLY A 59 4.34 5.85 -6.05
C GLY A 59 2.83 5.88 -5.89
N VAL A 60 2.31 5.07 -4.97
CA VAL A 60 0.87 4.81 -4.83
C VAL A 60 0.28 5.57 -3.64
N THR A 61 -0.84 6.24 -3.87
CA THR A 61 -1.76 6.72 -2.82
C THR A 61 -3.08 5.98 -2.97
N ALA A 62 -3.46 5.14 -2.01
CA ALA A 62 -4.65 4.29 -2.09
C ALA A 62 -5.61 4.48 -0.92
N TRP A 63 -6.89 4.68 -1.20
CA TRP A 63 -7.99 4.49 -0.25
C TRP A 63 -8.63 3.13 -0.55
N GLY A 64 -8.24 2.11 0.22
CA GLY A 64 -8.66 0.73 0.00
C GLY A 64 -7.52 -0.26 0.19
N ARG A 65 -7.01 -0.86 -0.90
CA ARG A 65 -5.96 -1.88 -0.84
C ARG A 65 -4.81 -1.59 -1.80
N ALA A 66 -3.59 -1.89 -1.38
CA ALA A 66 -2.39 -1.89 -2.23
C ALA A 66 -1.65 -3.23 -2.06
N GLY A 67 -1.20 -3.84 -3.16
CA GLY A 67 -0.48 -5.11 -3.13
C GLY A 67 0.69 -5.17 -4.10
N GLY A 68 1.86 -5.64 -3.68
CA GLY A 68 3.01 -5.75 -4.59
C GLY A 68 3.51 -4.40 -5.12
N CYS A 69 3.34 -3.32 -4.36
CA CYS A 69 3.65 -1.95 -4.79
C CYS A 69 4.89 -1.39 -4.08
N SER A 70 5.54 -0.39 -4.67
CA SER A 70 6.63 0.37 -4.04
C SER A 70 6.23 1.83 -3.76
N GLY A 71 6.71 2.39 -2.65
CA GLY A 71 6.43 3.78 -2.27
C GLY A 71 4.93 4.02 -2.07
N VAL A 72 4.37 3.39 -1.04
CA VAL A 72 2.92 3.26 -0.86
C VAL A 72 2.43 4.08 0.32
N ARG A 73 1.43 4.93 0.09
CA ARG A 73 0.60 5.53 1.12
C ARG A 73 -0.80 4.93 1.03
N VAL A 74 -1.29 4.28 2.08
CA VAL A 74 -2.59 3.61 2.07
C VAL A 74 -3.45 3.93 3.29
N TRP A 75 -4.72 4.26 3.05
CA TRP A 75 -5.79 4.19 4.04
C TRP A 75 -6.56 2.90 3.80
N GLY A 76 -6.29 1.89 4.62
CA GLY A 76 -6.83 0.54 4.45
C GLY A 76 -5.75 -0.55 4.60
N ARG A 77 -5.47 -1.33 3.56
CA ARG A 77 -4.57 -2.50 3.64
C ARG A 77 -3.43 -2.48 2.63
N ALA A 78 -2.20 -2.67 3.09
CA ALA A 78 -1.02 -2.97 2.27
C ALA A 78 -0.62 -4.45 2.42
N GLY A 79 -0.20 -5.09 1.34
CA GLY A 79 0.29 -6.47 1.32
C GLY A 79 1.46 -6.67 0.35
N GLY A 80 2.59 -7.22 0.77
CA GLY A 80 3.70 -7.47 -0.16
C GLY A 80 4.31 -6.21 -0.76
N CYS A 81 4.31 -5.08 -0.04
CA CYS A 81 4.77 -3.79 -0.55
C CYS A 81 6.09 -3.36 0.11
N SER A 82 6.82 -2.44 -0.55
CA SER A 82 8.02 -1.79 0.00
C SER A 82 7.82 -0.28 0.20
N GLY A 83 8.41 0.27 1.27
CA GLY A 83 8.31 1.70 1.59
C GLY A 83 6.87 2.12 1.86
N VAL A 84 6.27 1.55 2.91
CA VAL A 84 4.83 1.64 3.17
C VAL A 84 4.55 2.62 4.30
N THR A 85 3.59 3.51 4.08
CA THR A 85 2.89 4.29 5.11
C THR A 85 1.42 3.88 5.11
N ALA A 86 0.93 3.26 6.18
CA ALA A 86 -0.42 2.70 6.25
C ALA A 86 -1.22 3.22 7.45
N TRP A 87 -2.43 3.71 7.21
CA TRP A 87 -3.46 3.85 8.24
C TRP A 87 -4.43 2.68 8.11
N GLY A 88 -4.25 1.66 8.94
CA GLY A 88 -5.00 0.41 8.88
C GLY A 88 -4.11 -0.83 9.09
N ARG A 89 -3.88 -1.63 8.05
CA ARG A 89 -3.10 -2.87 8.14
C ARG A 89 -2.00 -2.95 7.09
N ALA A 90 -0.85 -3.48 7.48
CA ALA A 90 0.25 -3.85 6.58
C ALA A 90 0.66 -5.29 6.85
N GLY A 91 0.85 -6.09 5.78
CA GLY A 91 1.28 -7.49 5.90
C GLY A 91 2.33 -7.87 4.87
N GLY A 92 3.36 -8.62 5.25
CA GLY A 92 4.39 -9.06 4.30
C GLY A 92 5.14 -7.92 3.62
N CYS A 93 5.31 -6.78 4.30
CA CYS A 93 5.89 -5.56 3.73
C CYS A 93 7.28 -5.24 4.31
N SER A 94 8.07 -4.43 3.61
CA SER A 94 9.37 -3.94 4.08
C SER A 94 9.38 -2.41 4.20
N GLY A 95 10.06 -1.90 5.22
CA GLY A 95 10.16 -0.45 5.49
C GLY A 95 8.78 0.15 5.75
N VAL A 96 8.17 -0.23 6.87
CA VAL A 96 6.75 -0.01 7.15
C VAL A 96 6.57 1.00 8.27
N ARG A 97 5.77 2.04 8.02
CA ARG A 97 5.18 2.90 9.03
C ARG A 97 3.67 2.65 9.08
N VAL A 98 3.14 2.20 10.22
CA VAL A 98 1.72 1.85 10.35
C VAL A 98 1.05 2.49 11.57
N TRP A 99 -0.12 3.07 11.37
CA TRP A 99 -1.10 3.34 12.42
C TRP A 99 -2.18 2.28 12.34
N GLY A 100 -2.10 1.29 13.23
CA GLY A 100 -2.95 0.10 13.21
C GLY A 100 -2.18 -1.19 13.42
N ARG A 101 -2.15 -2.10 12.44
CA ARG A 101 -1.56 -3.44 12.59
C ARG A 101 -0.53 -3.78 11.52
N ALA A 102 0.66 -4.19 11.92
CA ALA A 102 1.67 -4.84 11.07
C ALA A 102 1.74 -6.34 11.35
N GLY A 103 1.92 -7.16 10.31
CA GLY A 103 2.07 -8.60 10.41
C GLY A 103 3.07 -9.18 9.40
N GLY A 104 4.09 -9.92 9.83
CA GLY A 104 5.03 -10.54 8.88
C GLY A 104 5.86 -9.51 8.10
N CYS A 105 6.19 -8.37 8.70
CA CYS A 105 6.89 -7.27 8.04
C CYS A 105 8.32 -7.09 8.58
N SER A 106 9.19 -6.43 7.80
CA SER A 106 10.54 -6.05 8.22
C SER A 106 10.72 -4.53 8.27
N GLY A 107 11.51 -4.05 9.24
CA GLY A 107 11.77 -2.62 9.43
C GLY A 107 10.49 -1.85 9.74
N VAL A 108 9.86 -2.18 10.86
CA VAL A 108 8.51 -1.72 11.21
C VAL A 108 8.55 -0.62 12.25
N THR A 109 7.81 0.45 12.01
CA THR A 109 7.42 1.45 13.00
C THR A 109 5.89 1.40 13.13
N ALA A 110 5.36 0.99 14.28
CA ALA A 110 3.94 0.75 14.47
C ALA A 110 3.36 1.52 15.67
N TRP A 111 2.28 2.27 15.45
CA TRP A 111 1.38 2.74 16.50
C TRP A 111 0.16 1.84 16.52
N GLY A 112 0.12 0.90 17.46
CA GLY A 112 -0.92 -0.13 17.55
C GLY A 112 -0.34 -1.51 17.83
N ARG A 113 -0.33 -2.40 16.83
CA ARG A 113 0.16 -3.78 17.00
C ARG A 113 1.14 -4.21 15.91
N ALA A 114 2.15 -4.98 16.29
CA ALA A 114 3.06 -5.67 15.40
C ALA A 114 3.09 -7.16 15.76
N GLY A 115 3.05 -8.05 14.76
CA GLY A 115 3.11 -9.49 14.98
C GLY A 115 3.97 -10.22 13.94
N GLY A 116 4.86 -11.12 14.36
CA GLY A 116 5.69 -11.87 13.41
C GLY A 116 6.62 -10.98 12.59
N CYS A 117 7.04 -9.84 13.13
CA CYS A 117 7.84 -8.84 12.40
C CYS A 117 9.31 -8.84 12.87
N SER A 118 10.21 -8.30 12.05
CA SER A 118 11.63 -8.08 12.41
C SER A 118 12.01 -6.59 12.37
N GLY A 119 12.89 -6.17 13.27
CA GLY A 119 13.35 -4.77 13.38
C GLY A 119 12.17 -3.83 13.67
N VAL A 120 11.56 -3.98 14.84
CA VAL A 120 10.28 -3.37 15.18
C VAL A 120 10.46 -2.26 16.20
N ARG A 121 9.91 -1.08 15.94
CA ARG A 121 9.62 -0.05 16.93
C ARG A 121 8.11 0.03 17.10
N VAL A 122 7.60 -0.20 18.30
CA VAL A 122 6.15 -0.24 18.54
C VAL A 122 5.74 0.63 19.73
N TRP A 123 4.69 1.42 19.52
CA TRP A 123 3.89 2.01 20.60
C TRP A 123 2.58 1.22 20.67
N GLY A 124 2.50 0.29 21.63
CA GLY A 124 1.36 -0.63 21.76
C GLY A 124 1.76 -2.07 22.05
N ARG A 125 1.46 -3.02 21.15
CA ARG A 125 1.70 -4.45 21.39
C ARG A 125 2.55 -5.11 20.32
N ALA A 126 3.61 -5.82 20.73
CA ALA A 126 4.38 -6.74 19.89
C ALA A 126 4.12 -8.20 20.29
N GLY A 127 4.05 -9.09 19.29
CA GLY A 127 3.88 -10.53 19.48
C GLY A 127 4.69 -11.35 18.48
N GLY A 128 5.55 -12.26 18.91
CA GLY A 128 6.30 -13.11 17.97
C GLY A 128 7.28 -12.34 17.08
N CYS A 129 7.81 -11.20 17.55
CA CYS A 129 8.70 -10.34 16.77
C CYS A 129 10.18 -10.49 17.19
N SER A 130 11.10 -10.07 16.34
CA SER A 130 12.55 -10.02 16.63
C SER A 130 13.11 -8.60 16.52
N GLY A 131 14.07 -8.26 17.38
CA GLY A 131 14.70 -6.94 17.40
C GLY A 131 13.67 -5.84 17.66
N VAL A 132 13.04 -5.90 18.83
CA VAL A 132 11.89 -5.07 19.18
C VAL A 132 12.33 -3.96 20.13
N THR A 133 11.94 -2.74 19.84
CA THR A 133 11.87 -1.66 20.82
C THR A 133 10.39 -1.35 21.09
N ALA A 134 9.92 -1.56 22.32
CA ALA A 134 8.50 -1.51 22.66
C ALA A 134 8.17 -0.52 23.78
N TRP A 135 7.39 0.50 23.42
CA TRP A 135 6.63 1.30 24.37
C TRP A 135 5.25 0.66 24.55
N GLY A 136 5.21 -0.43 25.31
CA GLY A 136 3.99 -1.16 25.62
C GLY A 136 4.27 -2.63 25.95
N ARG A 137 3.41 -3.56 25.49
CA ARG A 137 3.55 -4.98 25.80
C ARG A 137 4.27 -5.73 24.69
N ALA A 138 5.30 -6.50 25.03
CA ALA A 138 5.94 -7.43 24.11
C ALA A 138 5.80 -8.86 24.67
N GLY A 139 5.20 -9.77 23.89
CA GLY A 139 5.03 -11.18 24.26
C GLY A 139 5.63 -12.10 23.20
N GLY A 140 6.35 -13.13 23.61
CA GLY A 140 6.99 -14.08 22.68
C GLY A 140 7.91 -13.40 21.66
N CYS A 141 8.54 -12.29 22.04
CA CYS A 141 9.47 -11.56 21.18
C CYS A 141 10.91 -11.80 21.63
N SER A 142 11.86 -11.73 20.69
CA SER A 142 13.30 -11.80 20.97
C SER A 142 13.97 -10.44 20.78
N GLY A 143 14.99 -10.16 21.61
CA GLY A 143 15.72 -8.89 21.57
C GLY A 143 14.82 -7.68 21.84
N VAL A 144 14.06 -7.72 22.93
CA VAL A 144 13.16 -6.63 23.34
C VAL A 144 13.92 -5.61 24.17
N THR A 145 13.83 -4.35 23.78
CA THR A 145 14.21 -3.16 24.54
C THR A 145 13.01 -2.24 24.74
#